data_AF-A0A3L7N6Y4-F1
#
_entry.id   AF-A0A3L7N6Y4-F1
#
_cell.length_a   1.000
_cell.length_b   1.000
_cell.length_c   1.000
_cell.angle_alpha   90.00
_cell.angle_beta   90.00
_cell.angle_gamma   90.00
#
_symmetry.space_group_name_H-M   'P 1'
#
loop_
_entity.id
_entity.type
_entity.pdbx_description
1 polymer ?
#
loop_
_entity_poly.entity_id
_entity_poly.type
_entity_poly.pdbx_seq_one_letter_code
_entity_poly.pdbx_strand_id
1 'polypeptide(L)' 'MIVEDVATTGGQALEAAKVLREGGAEVTAIISVIDRMEGARENIQTAGIAFDSLFTVKDLGIIPDAATATS' A
#
# COMPACT_ATOMS: atom_id res chain seq x y z
N MET A 1 -12.48 -3.99 -4.08
CA MET A 1 -11.02 -4.08 -4.27
C MET A 1 -10.55 -2.82 -4.98
N ILE A 2 -9.41 -2.26 -4.56
CA ILE A 2 -8.78 -1.09 -5.19
C ILE A 2 -7.47 -1.55 -5.84
N VAL A 3 -7.13 -0.96 -6.99
CA VAL A 3 -5.86 -1.23 -7.68
C VAL A 3 -5.06 0.06 -7.73
N GLU A 4 -3.78 -0.02 -7.37
CA GLU A 4 -2.79 1.07 -7.43
C GLU A 4 -1.66 0.70 -8.39
N ASP A 5 -1.05 1.70 -9.03
CA ASP A 5 0.16 1.50 -9.80
C ASP A 5 1.37 1.32 -8.87
N VAL A 6 1.59 2.27 -7.96
CA VAL A 6 2.73 2.30 -7.04
C VAL A 6 2.25 2.59 -5.62
N ALA A 7 2.56 1.69 -4.69
CA ALA A 7 2.28 1.87 -3.28
C ALA A 7 3.53 2.37 -2.53
N THR A 8 3.45 3.60 -1.98
CA THR A 8 4.46 4.17 -1.06
C THR A 8 4.04 3.95 0.39
N THR A 9 3.25 4.87 0.95
CA THR A 9 2.67 4.78 2.30
C THR A 9 1.24 4.24 2.29
N GLY A 10 0.60 4.13 1.12
CA GLY A 10 -0.80 3.69 0.97
C GLY A 10 -1.85 4.77 1.30
N GLY A 11 -1.45 6.01 1.58
CA GLY A 11 -2.36 7.06 2.05
C GLY A 11 -3.53 7.38 1.10
N GLN A 12 -3.27 7.48 -0.21
CA GLN A 12 -4.34 7.75 -1.20
C GLN A 12 -5.32 6.57 -1.32
N ALA A 13 -4.81 5.34 -1.38
CA ALA A 13 -5.62 4.14 -1.42
C ALA A 13 -6.50 3.99 -0.17
N LEU A 14 -5.98 4.35 1.01
CA LEU A 14 -6.72 4.35 2.27
C LEU A 14 -7.83 5.40 2.31
N GLU A 15 -7.58 6.61 1.82
CA GLU A 15 -8.62 7.64 1.73
C GLU A 15 -9.72 7.23 0.75
N ALA A 16 -9.35 6.67 -0.41
CA ALA A 16 -10.32 6.11 -1.35
C ALA A 16 -11.13 4.97 -0.73
N ALA A 17 -10.47 4.06 0.01
CA ALA A 17 -11.13 2.97 0.71
C ALA A 17 -12.13 3.48 1.75
N LYS A 18 -11.79 4.54 2.49
CA LYS A 18 -12.67 5.18 3.46
C LYS A 18 -13.90 5.76 2.78
N VAL A 19 -13.74 6.57 1.73
CA VAL A 19 -14.86 7.16 0.98
C VAL A 19 -15.79 6.07 0.43
N LEU A 20 -15.24 4.99 -0.11
CA LEU A 20 -16.04 3.85 -0.60
C LEU A 20 -16.80 3.15 0.53
N ARG A 21 -16.16 2.92 1.68
CA ARG A 21 -16.81 2.32 2.86
C ARG A 21 -17.93 3.21 3.42
N GLU A 22 -17.73 4.52 3.45
CA GLU A 22 -18.77 5.49 3.84
C GLU A 22 -19.97 5.46 2.88
N GLY A 23 -19.72 5.18 1.59
CA GLY A 23 -20.75 4.91 0.59
C GLY A 23 -21.41 3.54 0.66
N GLY A 24 -21.08 2.71 1.65
CA GLY A 24 -21.63 1.36 1.85
C GLY A 24 -20.94 0.26 1.04
N ALA A 25 -19.81 0.54 0.38
CA ALA A 25 -19.06 -0.48 -0.35
C ALA A 25 -18.15 -1.29 0.59
N GLU A 26 -18.01 -2.59 0.29
CA GLU A 26 -17.05 -3.45 0.96
C GLU A 26 -15.68 -3.39 0.28
N VAL A 27 -14.70 -2.79 0.96
CA VAL A 27 -13.31 -2.77 0.50
C VAL A 27 -12.52 -3.84 1.25
N THR A 28 -12.31 -4.98 0.57
CA THR A 28 -11.65 -6.18 1.12
C THR A 28 -10.15 -6.21 0.87
N ALA A 29 -9.68 -5.62 -0.22
CA ALA A 29 -8.27 -5.65 -0.63
C ALA A 29 -7.85 -4.40 -1.41
N ILE A 30 -6.57 -4.04 -1.28
CA ILE A 30 -5.84 -3.11 -2.13
C ILE A 30 -4.68 -3.89 -2.77
N ILE A 31 -4.56 -3.84 -4.09
CA ILE A 31 -3.51 -4.53 -4.85
C ILE A 31 -2.70 -3.49 -5.60
N SER A 32 -1.37 -3.55 -5.51
CA SER A 32 -0.47 -2.65 -6.25
C SER A 32 0.34 -3.39 -7.32
N VAL A 33 0.79 -2.68 -8.36
CA VAL A 33 1.80 -3.24 -9.28
C VAL A 33 3.16 -3.24 -8.60
N ILE A 34 3.56 -2.14 -7.96
CA ILE A 34 4.86 -1.99 -7.29
C ILE A 34 4.67 -1.53 -5.83
N ASP A 35 5.15 -2.32 -4.88
CA ASP A 35 5.33 -1.92 -3.48
C ASP A 35 6.73 -1.31 -3.28
N ARG A 36 6.78 -0.03 -2.92
CA ARG A 36 8.01 0.71 -2.62
C ARG A 36 8.63 0.33 -1.28
N MET A 37 7.95 -0.47 -0.47
CA MET A 37 8.34 -0.84 0.89
C MET A 37 8.51 0.36 1.82
N GLU A 38 7.68 1.40 1.62
CA GLU A 38 7.71 2.67 2.37
C GLU A 38 6.54 2.74 3.39
N GLY A 39 5.98 1.59 3.80
CA GLY A 39 4.96 1.50 4.86
C GLY A 39 3.52 1.21 4.38
N ALA A 40 3.27 1.11 3.07
CA ALA A 40 1.93 0.82 2.55
C ALA A 40 1.32 -0.46 3.11
N ARG A 41 2.10 -1.55 3.15
CA ARG A 41 1.64 -2.85 3.62
C ARG A 41 1.14 -2.77 5.06
N GLU A 42 1.95 -2.21 5.94
CA GLU A 42 1.64 -2.07 7.37
C GLU A 42 0.43 -1.17 7.58
N ASN A 43 0.38 -0.02 6.91
CA ASN A 43 -0.71 0.94 7.04
C ASN A 43 -2.05 0.35 6.55
N ILE A 44 -2.04 -0.32 5.40
CA ILE A 44 -3.25 -0.91 4.80
C ILE A 44 -3.76 -2.08 5.63
N GLN A 45 -2.87 -2.98 6.07
CA GLN A 45 -3.25 -4.11 6.91
C GLN A 45 -3.77 -3.66 8.28
N THR A 46 -3.20 -2.58 8.85
CA THR A 46 -3.70 -1.97 10.10
C THR A 46 -5.12 -1.41 9.94
N ALA A 47 -5.50 -0.95 8.74
CA ALA A 47 -6.86 -0.51 8.43
C ALA A 47 -7.86 -1.68 8.19
N GLY A 48 -7.43 -2.93 8.41
CA GLY A 48 -8.24 -4.13 8.22
C GLY A 48 -8.55 -4.41 6.75
N ILE A 49 -7.63 -4.05 5.84
CA ILE A 49 -7.74 -4.31 4.40
C ILE A 49 -6.57 -5.20 3.99
N ALA A 50 -6.83 -6.24 3.18
CA ALA A 50 -5.75 -7.06 2.65
C ALA A 50 -4.88 -6.25 1.68
N PHE A 51 -3.56 -6.45 1.73
CA PHE A 51 -2.63 -5.81 0.80
C PHE A 51 -1.74 -6.83 0.10
N ASP A 52 -1.62 -6.70 -1.22
CA ASP A 52 -0.66 -7.46 -2.02
C ASP A 52 -0.08 -6.61 -3.15
N SER A 53 1.04 -7.08 -3.71
CA SER A 53 1.77 -6.38 -4.79
C SER A 53 2.35 -7.38 -5.78
N LEU A 54 2.33 -7.05 -7.07
CA LEU A 54 2.97 -7.89 -8.09
C LEU A 54 4.50 -7.91 -7.94
N PHE A 55 5.09 -6.77 -7.61
CA PHE A 55 6.52 -6.62 -7.37
C PHE A 55 6.74 -5.73 -6.16
N THR A 56 7.81 -5.97 -5.44
CA THR A 56 8.44 -4.99 -4.56
C THR A 56 9.56 -4.28 -5.32
N VAL A 57 9.99 -3.11 -4.86
CA VAL A 57 11.21 -2.46 -5.39
C VAL A 57 12.45 -3.35 -5.34
N LYS A 58 12.52 -4.28 -4.37
CA LYS A 58 13.61 -5.27 -4.29
C LYS A 58 13.56 -6.28 -5.42
N ASP A 59 12.37 -6.70 -5.85
CA ASP A 59 12.21 -7.61 -7.01
C ASP A 59 12.68 -6.97 -8.32
N LEU A 60 12.68 -5.63 -8.37
CA LEU A 60 13.18 -4.84 -9.49
C LEU A 60 14.68 -4.50 -9.37
N GLY A 61 15.39 -5.04 -8.38
CA GLY A 61 16.82 -4.81 -8.16
C GLY A 61 17.15 -3.45 -7.53
N ILE A 62 16.16 -2.73 -7.00
CA ILE A 62 16.36 -1.46 -6.30
C ILE A 62 16.45 -1.75 -4.80
N ILE A 63 17.61 -1.45 -4.22
CA ILE A 63 17.82 -1.54 -2.78
C ILE A 63 17.34 -0.22 -2.17
N PRO A 64 16.33 -0.22 -1.29
CA PRO A 64 15.95 0.98 -0.55
C PRO A 64 17.16 1.47 0.26
N ASP A 65 17.49 2.75 0.17
CA ASP A 65 18.62 3.31 0.92
C ASP A 65 18.48 2.99 2.41
N ALA A 66 19.51 2.41 3.01
CA ALA A 66 19.53 2.02 4.41
C ALA A 66 19.60 3.22 5.40
N ALA A 67 19.27 4.42 4.96
CA ALA A 67 19.54 5.66 5.70
C ALA A 67 18.27 6.48 5.94
N THR A 68 17.52 6.10 6.99
CA THR A 68 16.78 7.01 7.89
C THR A 68 16.18 6.21 9.06
N ALA A 69 16.98 5.34 9.68
CA ALA A 69 16.70 4.78 11.01
C ALA A 69 17.63 5.39 12.07
N THR A 70 17.94 6.68 11.93
CA THR A 70 18.54 7.49 13.01
C THR A 70 18.15 8.95 12.81
N SER A 71 17.03 9.35 13.40
CA SER A 71 16.75 10.70 13.91
C SER A 71 15.64 10.59 14.94
#